data_AF-A0A3R9JCC8-F1
#
_entry.id   AF-A0A3R9JCC8-F1
#
_cell.length_a   1.000
_cell.length_b   1.000
_cell.length_c   1.000
_cell.angle_alpha   90.00
_cell.angle_beta   90.00
_cell.angle_gamma   90.00
#
_symmetry.space_group_name_H-M   'P 1'
#
loop_
_entity.id
_entity.type
_entity.pdbx_description
1 polymer ?
#
loop_
_entity_poly.entity_id
_entity_poly.type
_entity_poly.pdbx_seq_one_letter_code
_entity_poly.pdbx_strand_id
1 'polypeptide(L)'
;MKIIMKSKFVQVMFLALTVIGLYFAYQAYRRHELAQFVMWSPRAKIVSYEFMDDNKAVAIEWDNESELKDAEEAKKYDSRVNVERMTRVNGERYIIQQSYKLKSATYKYWILEEDAVPYLKSNIPEQGEYWLLDVYDTKDGTIKQKTYDVFQMVREYNKDYIPRRVRDVNYFLYTEQGKTYLPISMAIGQQPEMKMETGLIDIEDGKIVATTPSGKTSKDLYNDKKESYKPKLDDILISNNKFSSEKFAFVLSLFGFKEPVEKSQYPSLASKYPKAFDILSKGLLSELYFLGKEDVHFEISLLKLVLPDGTNIFKDITIPAASSKDGQEHLVQSEEEFLQYYKSSTEEE
;
A
#
# COMPACT_ATOMS: atom_id res chain seq x y z
N MET A 1 -32.16 -55.48 -9.27
CA MET A 1 -31.79 -54.06 -9.53
C MET A 1 -32.97 -53.11 -9.70
N LYS A 2 -34.00 -53.41 -10.52
CA LYS A 2 -35.15 -52.49 -10.77
C LYS A 2 -36.02 -52.11 -9.56
N ILE A 3 -36.07 -52.93 -8.49
CA ILE A 3 -36.92 -52.66 -7.31
C ILE A 3 -36.21 -51.76 -6.28
N ILE A 4 -34.87 -51.79 -6.22
CA ILE A 4 -34.06 -51.02 -5.26
C ILE A 4 -34.01 -49.53 -5.65
N MET A 5 -34.03 -49.21 -6.96
CA MET A 5 -34.03 -47.83 -7.48
C MET A 5 -35.37 -47.08 -7.36
N LYS A 6 -36.48 -47.75 -6.96
CA LYS A 6 -37.77 -47.10 -6.71
C LYS A 6 -37.94 -46.62 -5.26
N SER A 7 -37.02 -46.97 -4.38
CA SER A 7 -37.04 -46.51 -3.00
C SER A 7 -36.63 -45.03 -2.94
N LYS A 8 -37.54 -44.16 -2.45
CA LYS A 8 -37.25 -42.73 -2.22
C LYS A 8 -36.00 -42.53 -1.36
N PHE A 9 -35.74 -43.44 -0.41
CA PHE A 9 -34.54 -43.41 0.43
C PHE A 9 -33.25 -43.62 -0.38
N VAL A 10 -33.23 -44.60 -1.29
CA VAL A 10 -32.08 -44.87 -2.16
C VAL A 10 -31.84 -43.69 -3.10
N GLN A 11 -32.89 -43.07 -3.65
CA GLN A 11 -32.78 -41.88 -4.49
C GLN A 11 -32.21 -40.67 -3.73
N VAL A 12 -32.67 -40.44 -2.49
CA VAL A 12 -32.13 -39.38 -1.62
C VAL A 12 -30.66 -39.64 -1.28
N MET A 13 -30.28 -40.89 -1.00
CA MET A 13 -28.89 -41.24 -0.71
C MET A 13 -27.98 -41.05 -1.94
N PHE A 14 -28.43 -41.42 -3.14
CA PHE A 14 -27.69 -41.14 -4.39
C PHE A 14 -27.56 -39.64 -4.66
N LEU A 15 -28.62 -38.86 -4.41
CA LEU A 15 -28.55 -37.41 -4.53
C LEU A 15 -27.54 -36.82 -3.54
N ALA A 16 -27.57 -37.26 -2.28
CA ALA A 16 -26.63 -36.83 -1.26
C ALA A 16 -25.18 -37.15 -1.65
N LEU A 17 -24.90 -38.39 -2.08
CA LEU A 17 -23.56 -38.78 -2.56
C LEU A 17 -23.12 -37.97 -3.79
N THR A 18 -24.06 -37.63 -4.68
CA THR A 18 -23.76 -36.78 -5.85
C THR A 18 -23.40 -35.37 -5.42
N VAL A 19 -24.16 -34.77 -4.50
CA VAL A 19 -23.86 -33.43 -3.95
C VAL A 19 -22.51 -33.43 -3.23
N ILE A 20 -22.22 -34.46 -2.44
CA ILE A 20 -20.93 -34.62 -1.77
C ILE A 20 -19.80 -34.77 -2.79
N GLY A 21 -19.99 -35.60 -3.82
CA GLY A 21 -19.01 -35.80 -4.89
C GLY A 21 -18.71 -34.51 -5.66
N LEU A 22 -19.75 -33.75 -6.02
CA LEU A 22 -19.61 -32.45 -6.66
C LEU A 22 -18.91 -31.44 -5.75
N TYR A 23 -19.21 -31.44 -4.45
CA TYR A 23 -18.54 -30.59 -3.47
C TYR A 23 -17.04 -30.88 -3.41
N PHE A 24 -16.63 -32.15 -3.31
CA PHE A 24 -15.21 -32.51 -3.31
C PHE A 24 -14.52 -32.22 -4.65
N ALA A 25 -15.19 -32.45 -5.78
CA ALA A 25 -14.66 -32.10 -7.09
C ALA A 25 -14.44 -30.58 -7.22
N TYR A 26 -15.38 -29.77 -6.72
CA TYR A 26 -15.26 -28.32 -6.70
C TYR A 26 -14.11 -27.86 -5.78
N GLN A 27 -13.98 -28.42 -4.58
CA GLN A 27 -12.87 -28.12 -3.67
C GLN A 27 -11.50 -28.49 -4.26
N ALA A 28 -11.40 -29.64 -4.94
CA ALA A 28 -10.17 -30.05 -5.62
C ALA A 28 -9.83 -29.11 -6.79
N TYR A 29 -10.84 -28.71 -7.58
CA TYR A 29 -10.69 -27.70 -8.63
C TYR A 29 -10.19 -26.37 -8.07
N ARG A 30 -10.85 -25.82 -7.04
CA ARG A 30 -10.48 -24.55 -6.38
C ARG A 30 -9.06 -24.59 -5.81
N ARG A 31 -8.69 -25.70 -5.16
CA ARG A 31 -7.32 -25.89 -4.68
C ARG A 31 -6.31 -25.85 -5.82
N HIS A 32 -6.57 -26.52 -6.93
CA HIS A 32 -5.68 -26.51 -8.09
C HIS A 32 -5.61 -25.13 -8.74
N GLU A 33 -6.74 -24.44 -8.85
CA GLU A 33 -6.84 -23.10 -9.42
C GLU A 33 -6.05 -22.07 -8.59
N LEU A 34 -6.17 -22.10 -7.26
CA LEU A 34 -5.68 -21.03 -6.39
C LEU A 34 -4.29 -21.31 -5.80
N ALA A 35 -4.03 -22.53 -5.33
CA ALA A 35 -2.79 -22.84 -4.60
C ALA A 35 -1.53 -22.86 -5.50
N GLN A 36 -1.69 -22.76 -6.82
CA GLN A 36 -0.57 -22.55 -7.74
C GLN A 36 0.07 -21.15 -7.58
N PHE A 37 -0.66 -20.18 -7.03
CA PHE A 37 -0.15 -18.83 -6.79
C PHE A 37 0.33 -18.71 -5.35
N VAL A 38 1.64 -18.48 -5.18
CA VAL A 38 2.31 -18.43 -3.88
C VAL A 38 2.44 -17.03 -3.32
N MET A 39 2.25 -15.99 -4.15
CA MET A 39 2.43 -14.61 -3.73
C MET A 39 1.30 -13.74 -4.27
N TRP A 40 0.60 -13.06 -3.36
CA TRP A 40 -0.58 -12.26 -3.65
C TRP A 40 -0.45 -10.88 -3.03
N SER A 41 -0.82 -9.86 -3.78
CA SER A 41 -1.19 -8.54 -3.28
C SER A 41 -2.50 -8.19 -3.98
N PRO A 42 -3.66 -8.49 -3.36
CA PRO A 42 -4.96 -8.34 -3.97
C PRO A 42 -5.21 -6.92 -4.48
N ARG A 43 -5.61 -6.80 -5.73
CA ARG A 43 -5.89 -5.52 -6.38
C ARG A 43 -7.17 -4.92 -5.82
N ALA A 44 -7.07 -3.69 -5.34
CA ALA A 44 -8.22 -2.91 -4.91
C ALA A 44 -8.67 -1.92 -6.00
N LYS A 45 -9.95 -1.58 -6.00
CA LYS A 45 -10.55 -0.55 -6.85
C LYS A 45 -11.11 0.56 -5.99
N ILE A 46 -11.06 1.79 -6.51
CA ILE A 46 -11.72 2.92 -5.87
C ILE A 46 -13.23 2.75 -6.01
N VAL A 47 -13.93 2.74 -4.88
CA VAL A 47 -15.41 2.74 -4.82
C VAL A 47 -15.93 4.17 -4.83
N SER A 48 -15.33 5.00 -3.99
CA SER A 48 -15.68 6.41 -3.84
C SER A 48 -14.47 7.21 -3.35
N TYR A 49 -14.48 8.52 -3.61
CA TYR A 49 -13.48 9.43 -3.10
C TYR A 49 -14.07 10.82 -2.85
N GLU A 50 -13.47 11.59 -1.93
CA GLU A 50 -13.82 12.98 -1.68
C GLU A 50 -12.55 13.78 -1.38
N PHE A 51 -12.32 14.85 -2.14
CA PHE A 51 -11.23 15.79 -1.87
C PHE A 51 -11.57 16.73 -0.72
N MET A 52 -10.55 17.16 0.01
CA MET A 52 -10.66 17.99 1.21
C MET A 52 -9.68 19.17 1.13
N ASP A 53 -10.00 20.25 1.84
CA ASP A 53 -9.14 21.42 2.05
C ASP A 53 -8.44 21.91 0.78
N ASP A 54 -9.23 22.31 -0.22
CA ASP A 54 -8.73 22.79 -1.51
C ASP A 54 -7.78 21.81 -2.22
N ASN A 55 -8.15 20.52 -2.22
CA ASN A 55 -7.43 19.39 -2.81
C ASN A 55 -6.10 19.05 -2.12
N LYS A 56 -5.88 19.48 -0.88
CA LYS A 56 -4.71 19.10 -0.07
C LYS A 56 -4.77 17.67 0.45
N ALA A 57 -5.94 17.06 0.49
CA ALA A 57 -6.09 15.63 0.78
C ALA A 57 -7.27 15.02 0.05
N VAL A 58 -7.30 13.69 -0.01
CA VAL A 58 -8.41 12.93 -0.58
C VAL A 58 -8.71 11.70 0.27
N ALA A 59 -9.96 11.57 0.71
CA ALA A 59 -10.45 10.37 1.36
C ALA A 59 -10.87 9.38 0.27
N ILE A 60 -10.41 8.14 0.33
CA ILE A 60 -10.70 7.12 -0.68
C ILE A 60 -11.19 5.86 0.01
N GLU A 61 -12.31 5.33 -0.49
CA GLU A 61 -12.79 3.98 -0.18
C GLU A 61 -12.29 3.00 -1.24
N TRP A 62 -11.73 1.89 -0.77
CA TRP A 62 -11.22 0.81 -1.60
C TRP A 62 -12.07 -0.46 -1.45
N ASP A 63 -12.22 -1.19 -2.55
CA ASP A 63 -12.78 -2.54 -2.56
C ASP A 63 -11.77 -3.53 -3.16
N ASN A 64 -11.38 -4.54 -2.38
CA ASN A 64 -10.57 -5.67 -2.82
C ASN A 64 -11.20 -7.02 -2.48
N GLU A 65 -12.49 -7.06 -2.10
CA GLU A 65 -13.12 -8.22 -1.47
C GLU A 65 -12.97 -9.48 -2.35
N SER A 66 -13.21 -9.33 -3.66
CA SER A 66 -13.17 -10.46 -4.60
C SER A 66 -11.81 -11.15 -4.64
N GLU A 67 -10.71 -10.41 -4.84
CA GLU A 67 -9.38 -11.04 -4.95
C GLU A 67 -8.81 -11.42 -3.57
N LEU A 68 -9.15 -10.67 -2.53
CA LEU A 68 -8.72 -11.01 -1.17
C LEU A 68 -9.32 -12.35 -0.73
N LYS A 69 -10.60 -12.60 -1.05
CA LYS A 69 -11.25 -13.88 -0.75
C LYS A 69 -10.54 -15.06 -1.40
N ASP A 70 -10.17 -14.94 -2.66
CA ASP A 70 -9.42 -15.96 -3.39
C ASP A 70 -8.02 -16.16 -2.79
N ALA A 71 -7.31 -15.08 -2.45
CA ALA A 71 -5.98 -15.14 -1.83
C ALA A 71 -6.01 -15.82 -0.45
N GLU A 72 -6.99 -15.49 0.39
CA GLU A 72 -7.18 -16.10 1.70
C GLU A 72 -7.65 -17.56 1.61
N GLU A 73 -8.41 -17.92 0.57
CA GLU A 73 -8.74 -19.31 0.27
C GLU A 73 -7.50 -20.10 -0.17
N ALA A 74 -6.65 -19.53 -1.04
CA ALA A 74 -5.38 -20.12 -1.45
C ALA A 74 -4.48 -20.43 -0.23
N LYS A 75 -4.38 -19.47 0.70
CA LYS A 75 -3.60 -19.61 1.94
C LYS A 75 -4.10 -20.70 2.88
N LYS A 76 -5.39 -21.03 2.86
CA LYS A 76 -5.93 -22.19 3.60
C LYS A 76 -5.50 -23.52 2.99
N TYR A 77 -5.24 -23.56 1.69
CA TYR A 77 -4.82 -24.78 0.99
C TYR A 77 -3.32 -25.04 1.04
N ASP A 78 -2.51 -23.98 1.17
CA ASP A 78 -1.05 -24.05 1.26
C ASP A 78 -0.52 -22.88 2.12
N SER A 79 0.10 -23.20 3.25
CA SER A 79 0.61 -22.21 4.21
C SER A 79 1.78 -21.38 3.69
N ARG A 80 2.41 -21.81 2.58
CA ARG A 80 3.51 -21.08 1.92
C ARG A 80 3.01 -19.89 1.09
N VAL A 81 1.70 -19.80 0.86
CA VAL A 81 1.09 -18.67 0.15
C VAL A 81 1.21 -17.42 1.03
N ASN A 82 1.95 -16.45 0.51
CA ASN A 82 2.05 -15.12 1.10
C ASN A 82 0.96 -14.22 0.52
N VAL A 83 0.12 -13.69 1.40
CA VAL A 83 -0.90 -12.69 1.07
C VAL A 83 -0.50 -11.39 1.72
N GLU A 84 -0.04 -10.46 0.90
CA GLU A 84 0.36 -9.14 1.33
C GLU A 84 -0.85 -8.22 1.44
N ARG A 85 -0.77 -7.34 2.45
CA ARG A 85 -1.74 -6.28 2.60
C ARG A 85 -1.47 -5.19 1.57
N MET A 86 -2.52 -4.48 1.19
CA MET A 86 -2.52 -3.42 0.17
C MET A 86 -1.25 -2.56 0.26
N THR A 87 -0.40 -2.64 -0.77
CA THR A 87 0.83 -1.84 -0.85
C THR A 87 0.53 -0.60 -1.65
N ARG A 88 0.33 0.52 -0.94
CA ARG A 88 0.07 1.83 -1.54
C ARG A 88 1.08 2.85 -1.05
N VAL A 89 1.47 3.73 -1.96
CA VAL A 89 2.30 4.88 -1.67
C VAL A 89 1.65 6.13 -2.23
N ASN A 90 1.70 7.23 -1.49
CA ASN A 90 1.31 8.54 -1.99
C ASN A 90 2.49 9.50 -1.97
N GLY A 91 2.50 10.38 -2.95
CA GLY A 91 3.34 11.57 -3.00
C GLY A 91 2.48 12.80 -3.26
N GLU A 92 3.11 13.88 -3.72
CA GLU A 92 2.46 15.17 -3.88
C GLU A 92 1.27 15.14 -4.86
N ARG A 93 1.36 14.35 -5.94
CA ARG A 93 0.35 14.30 -7.03
C ARG A 93 -0.20 12.90 -7.29
N TYR A 94 0.54 11.85 -6.91
CA TYR A 94 0.20 10.49 -7.30
C TYR A 94 -0.05 9.63 -6.07
N ILE A 95 -1.09 8.81 -6.16
CA ILE A 95 -1.29 7.63 -5.31
C ILE A 95 -1.00 6.42 -6.19
N ILE A 96 -0.16 5.50 -5.73
CA ILE A 96 0.27 4.34 -6.50
C ILE A 96 -0.06 3.10 -5.69
N GLN A 97 -0.84 2.21 -6.29
CA GLN A 97 -1.15 0.90 -5.74
C GLN A 97 -0.41 -0.16 -6.53
N GLN A 98 0.32 -1.02 -5.83
CA GLN A 98 0.87 -2.23 -6.40
C GLN A 98 -0.06 -3.42 -6.13
N SER A 99 -0.24 -4.27 -7.14
CA SER A 99 -0.96 -5.53 -7.01
C SER A 99 -0.29 -6.63 -7.83
N TYR A 100 -0.36 -7.86 -7.35
CA TYR A 100 0.18 -9.00 -8.08
C TYR A 100 -0.45 -10.31 -7.65
N LYS A 101 -0.41 -11.26 -8.56
CA LYS A 101 -0.78 -12.66 -8.32
C LYS A 101 0.26 -13.51 -9.05
N LEU A 102 1.13 -14.17 -8.28
CA LEU A 102 2.34 -14.81 -8.81
C LEU A 102 2.46 -16.24 -8.29
N LYS A 103 2.91 -17.14 -9.16
CA LYS A 103 3.27 -18.54 -8.89
C LYS A 103 4.69 -18.69 -8.37
N SER A 104 5.47 -17.62 -8.46
CA SER A 104 6.84 -17.55 -7.98
C SER A 104 7.05 -16.32 -7.11
N ALA A 105 8.00 -16.40 -6.19
CA ALA A 105 8.36 -15.29 -5.33
C ALA A 105 9.28 -14.30 -6.04
N THR A 106 9.09 -13.01 -5.77
CA THR A 106 9.93 -11.94 -6.30
C THR A 106 11.11 -11.63 -5.37
N TYR A 107 10.99 -11.97 -4.08
CA TYR A 107 12.02 -11.90 -3.05
C TYR A 107 11.82 -12.98 -1.97
N LYS A 108 12.82 -13.21 -1.12
CA LYS A 108 12.72 -14.21 -0.02
C LYS A 108 11.76 -13.69 1.04
N TYR A 109 10.64 -14.37 1.26
CA TYR A 109 9.72 -14.08 2.38
C TYR A 109 9.55 -15.26 3.34
N TRP A 110 10.04 -16.45 2.98
CA TRP A 110 10.05 -17.61 3.86
C TRP A 110 11.26 -17.60 4.78
N ILE A 111 11.03 -18.03 6.02
CA ILE A 111 12.08 -18.16 7.04
C ILE A 111 12.70 -19.55 6.98
N LEU A 112 11.85 -20.59 6.92
CA LEU A 112 12.28 -21.99 6.87
C LEU A 112 12.50 -22.42 5.41
N GLU A 113 13.54 -23.22 5.16
CA GLU A 113 13.86 -23.70 3.82
C GLU A 113 12.83 -24.70 3.28
N GLU A 114 12.10 -25.41 4.16
CA GLU A 114 11.00 -26.31 3.76
C GLU A 114 9.79 -25.55 3.18
N ASP A 115 9.63 -24.28 3.54
CA ASP A 115 8.60 -23.38 3.01
C ASP A 115 9.03 -22.67 1.72
N ALA A 116 10.24 -22.97 1.21
CA ALA A 116 10.78 -22.30 0.04
C ALA A 116 9.88 -22.52 -1.19
N VAL A 117 9.59 -21.42 -1.86
CA VAL A 117 8.92 -21.41 -3.16
C VAL A 117 9.89 -20.97 -4.25
N PRO A 118 9.67 -21.35 -5.52
CA PRO A 118 10.53 -20.92 -6.61
C PRO A 118 10.59 -19.40 -6.72
N TYR A 119 11.78 -18.87 -6.99
CA TYR A 119 11.92 -17.48 -7.40
C TYR A 119 11.45 -17.28 -8.83
N LEU A 120 10.92 -16.09 -9.11
CA LEU A 120 10.56 -15.66 -10.45
C LEU A 120 11.80 -15.74 -11.36
N LYS A 121 11.65 -16.33 -12.55
CA LYS A 121 12.76 -16.68 -13.45
C LYS A 121 12.80 -15.87 -14.75
N SER A 122 11.73 -15.15 -15.07
CA SER A 122 11.62 -14.38 -16.31
C SER A 122 10.75 -13.13 -16.12
N ASN A 123 10.80 -12.22 -17.09
CA ASN A 123 9.89 -11.08 -17.21
C ASN A 123 8.66 -11.39 -18.11
N ILE A 124 8.34 -12.67 -18.30
CA ILE A 124 7.17 -13.13 -19.03
C ILE A 124 6.25 -13.78 -17.99
N PRO A 125 5.05 -13.23 -17.75
CA PRO A 125 4.12 -13.81 -16.80
C PRO A 125 3.61 -15.16 -17.31
N GLU A 126 3.49 -16.14 -16.43
CA GLU A 126 2.79 -17.38 -16.73
C GLU A 126 1.27 -17.15 -16.80
N GLN A 127 0.54 -18.12 -17.35
CA GLN A 127 -0.92 -18.03 -17.43
C GLN A 127 -1.54 -17.76 -16.05
N GLY A 128 -2.30 -16.66 -15.99
CA GLY A 128 -2.99 -16.20 -14.79
C GLY A 128 -2.14 -15.32 -13.87
N GLU A 129 -0.84 -15.19 -14.11
CA GLU A 129 0.01 -14.26 -13.37
C GLU A 129 -0.19 -12.82 -13.84
N TYR A 130 -0.05 -11.88 -12.92
CA TYR A 130 0.07 -10.46 -13.24
C TYR A 130 0.89 -9.74 -12.17
N TRP A 131 1.49 -8.62 -12.55
CA TRP A 131 2.03 -7.64 -11.62
C TRP A 131 1.78 -6.24 -12.18
N LEU A 132 0.93 -5.49 -11.50
CA LEU A 132 0.41 -4.20 -11.95
C LEU A 132 0.82 -3.08 -10.99
N LEU A 133 1.02 -1.89 -11.55
CA LEU A 133 1.01 -0.62 -10.84
C LEU A 133 -0.17 0.21 -11.32
N ASP A 134 -1.14 0.41 -10.45
CA ASP A 134 -2.22 1.37 -10.64
C ASP A 134 -1.76 2.74 -10.14
N VAL A 135 -1.62 3.69 -11.06
CA VAL A 135 -1.23 5.07 -10.77
C VAL A 135 -2.47 5.95 -10.86
N TYR A 136 -2.80 6.60 -9.76
CA TYR A 136 -3.91 7.52 -9.61
C TYR A 136 -3.35 8.95 -9.56
N ASP A 137 -3.52 9.68 -10.66
CA ASP A 137 -3.17 11.10 -10.75
C ASP A 137 -4.28 11.93 -10.09
N THR A 138 -3.93 12.71 -9.06
CA THR A 138 -4.86 13.53 -8.27
C THR A 138 -4.97 14.97 -8.76
N LYS A 139 -4.35 15.28 -9.91
CA LYS A 139 -4.32 16.63 -10.48
C LYS A 139 -5.73 17.20 -10.69
N ASP A 140 -5.86 18.50 -10.42
CA ASP A 140 -7.06 19.31 -10.60
C ASP A 140 -8.27 18.83 -9.76
N GLY A 141 -8.04 18.19 -8.61
CA GLY A 141 -9.12 17.71 -7.72
C GLY A 141 -9.93 16.56 -8.33
N THR A 142 -9.30 15.77 -9.19
CA THR A 142 -9.89 14.57 -9.81
C THR A 142 -8.95 13.41 -9.67
N ILE A 143 -9.46 12.17 -9.70
CA ILE A 143 -8.63 10.98 -9.75
C ILE A 143 -8.70 10.37 -11.15
N LYS A 144 -7.54 10.29 -11.83
CA LYS A 144 -7.40 9.59 -13.12
C LYS A 144 -6.46 8.40 -12.96
N GLN A 145 -6.96 7.21 -13.25
CA GLN A 145 -6.19 5.98 -13.15
C GLN A 145 -5.48 5.65 -14.47
N LYS A 146 -4.22 5.24 -14.38
CA LYS A 146 -3.46 4.57 -15.44
C LYS A 146 -2.81 3.32 -14.85
N THR A 147 -2.91 2.20 -15.55
CA THR A 147 -2.35 0.91 -15.10
C THR A 147 -1.14 0.56 -15.93
N TYR A 148 -0.05 0.18 -15.27
CA TYR A 148 1.16 -0.32 -15.91
C TYR A 148 1.42 -1.78 -15.54
N ASP A 149 1.91 -2.55 -16.50
CA ASP A 149 2.36 -3.93 -16.28
C ASP A 149 3.86 -3.93 -15.97
N VAL A 150 4.23 -4.42 -14.78
CA VAL A 150 5.63 -4.43 -14.31
C VAL A 150 6.50 -5.37 -15.13
N PHE A 151 5.97 -6.51 -15.57
CA PHE A 151 6.67 -7.44 -16.44
C PHE A 151 6.99 -6.78 -17.78
N GLN A 152 6.03 -6.08 -18.36
CA GLN A 152 6.19 -5.34 -19.59
C GLN A 152 7.21 -4.20 -19.44
N MET A 153 7.09 -3.37 -18.40
CA MET A 153 8.02 -2.26 -18.15
C MET A 153 9.47 -2.75 -18.03
N VAL A 154 9.71 -3.83 -17.28
CA VAL A 154 11.05 -4.40 -17.15
C VAL A 154 11.55 -4.97 -18.48
N ARG A 155 10.71 -5.68 -19.22
CA ARG A 155 11.08 -6.28 -20.51
C ARG A 155 11.40 -5.23 -21.57
N GLU A 156 10.68 -4.10 -21.59
CA GLU A 156 10.93 -2.97 -22.48
C GLU A 156 12.22 -2.23 -22.11
N TYR A 157 12.53 -2.14 -20.82
CA TYR A 157 13.79 -1.56 -20.35
C TYR A 157 14.99 -2.47 -20.68
N ASN A 158 14.89 -3.76 -20.36
CA ASN A 158 15.86 -4.77 -20.74
C ASN A 158 15.21 -6.17 -20.74
N LYS A 159 15.20 -6.81 -21.91
CA LYS A 159 14.59 -8.14 -22.12
C LYS A 159 15.17 -9.26 -21.24
N ASP A 160 16.42 -9.12 -20.78
CA ASP A 160 17.12 -10.15 -20.02
C ASP A 160 16.97 -9.95 -18.50
N TYR A 161 16.29 -8.87 -18.07
CA TYR A 161 16.10 -8.54 -16.66
C TYR A 161 14.81 -9.13 -16.12
N ILE A 162 14.79 -9.49 -14.84
CA ILE A 162 13.64 -10.07 -14.13
C ILE A 162 13.19 -9.10 -13.04
N PRO A 163 11.89 -8.73 -12.95
CA PRO A 163 11.42 -7.85 -11.87
C PRO A 163 11.58 -8.52 -10.50
N ARG A 164 11.99 -7.76 -9.49
CA ARG A 164 12.20 -8.27 -8.11
C ARG A 164 11.44 -7.50 -7.05
N ARG A 165 11.44 -6.17 -7.12
CA ARG A 165 10.72 -5.36 -6.14
C ARG A 165 10.49 -3.96 -6.68
N VAL A 166 9.24 -3.52 -6.77
CA VAL A 166 8.92 -2.09 -6.81
C VAL A 166 8.85 -1.63 -5.35
N ARG A 167 9.37 -0.44 -5.06
CA ARG A 167 9.31 0.09 -3.69
C ARG A 167 7.91 0.55 -3.35
N ASP A 168 7.58 0.34 -2.09
CA ASP A 168 6.23 0.34 -1.54
C ASP A 168 6.14 1.22 -0.28
N VAL A 169 7.08 2.16 -0.11
CA VAL A 169 7.06 3.15 0.96
C VAL A 169 7.15 4.55 0.40
N ASN A 170 6.39 5.47 1.00
CA ASN A 170 6.07 6.80 0.46
C ASN A 170 7.32 7.66 0.27
N TYR A 171 8.28 7.56 1.20
CA TYR A 171 9.56 8.25 1.06
C TYR A 171 10.42 7.70 -0.08
N PHE A 172 10.08 6.62 -0.79
CA PHE A 172 10.79 6.26 -2.03
C PHE A 172 10.28 7.03 -3.25
N LEU A 173 9.12 7.70 -3.15
CA LEU A 173 8.71 8.63 -4.20
C LEU A 173 9.62 9.85 -4.18
N TYR A 174 10.13 10.18 -5.36
CA TYR A 174 11.01 11.30 -5.56
C TYR A 174 10.48 12.16 -6.69
N THR A 175 10.19 13.42 -6.38
CA THR A 175 9.75 14.40 -7.36
C THR A 175 10.89 15.36 -7.67
N GLU A 176 11.17 15.54 -8.95
CA GLU A 176 12.14 16.50 -9.44
C GLU A 176 11.62 17.11 -10.74
N GLN A 177 11.67 18.45 -10.85
CA GLN A 177 11.24 19.18 -12.06
C GLN A 177 9.83 18.77 -12.53
N GLY A 178 8.92 18.49 -11.59
CA GLY A 178 7.54 18.08 -11.87
C GLY A 178 7.35 16.62 -12.28
N LYS A 179 8.42 15.82 -12.39
CA LYS A 179 8.35 14.38 -12.63
C LYS A 179 8.53 13.60 -11.33
N THR A 180 7.70 12.56 -11.15
CA THR A 180 7.78 11.67 -9.99
C THR A 180 8.34 10.32 -10.39
N TYR A 181 9.29 9.83 -9.61
CA TYR A 181 10.00 8.58 -9.83
C TYR A 181 9.81 7.62 -8.65
N LEU A 182 9.67 6.33 -8.96
CA LEU A 182 9.61 5.25 -7.97
C LEU A 182 10.69 4.20 -8.26
N PRO A 183 11.60 3.92 -7.30
CA PRO A 183 12.62 2.90 -7.46
C PRO A 183 12.06 1.49 -7.70
N ILE A 184 12.72 0.76 -8.59
CA ILE A 184 12.51 -0.67 -8.85
C ILE A 184 13.84 -1.41 -8.81
N SER A 185 13.82 -2.63 -8.25
CA SER A 185 14.91 -3.59 -8.26
C SER A 185 14.61 -4.72 -9.24
N MET A 186 15.61 -5.10 -10.02
CA MET A 186 15.56 -6.13 -11.05
C MET A 186 16.76 -7.08 -10.88
N ALA A 187 16.65 -8.29 -11.39
CA ALA A 187 17.74 -9.27 -11.39
C ALA A 187 18.29 -9.50 -12.79
N ILE A 188 19.61 -9.62 -12.89
CA ILE A 188 20.34 -10.15 -14.03
C ILE A 188 20.67 -11.61 -13.74
N GLY A 189 20.30 -12.49 -14.67
CA GLY A 189 20.55 -13.93 -14.54
C GLY A 189 19.67 -14.60 -13.50
N GLN A 190 20.01 -15.83 -13.14
CA GLN A 190 19.26 -16.67 -12.20
C GLN A 190 20.15 -17.09 -11.03
N GLN A 191 19.53 -17.53 -9.94
CA GLN A 191 20.24 -18.09 -8.80
C GLN A 191 21.11 -19.28 -9.23
N PRO A 192 22.34 -19.45 -8.68
CA PRO A 192 22.93 -18.67 -7.58
C PRO A 192 23.69 -17.41 -8.01
N GLU A 193 23.95 -17.20 -9.31
CA GLU A 193 24.81 -16.12 -9.84
C GLU A 193 24.06 -14.78 -10.06
N MET A 194 22.89 -14.63 -9.46
CA MET A 194 21.99 -13.50 -9.66
C MET A 194 22.63 -12.18 -9.18
N LYS A 195 22.68 -11.18 -10.06
CA LYS A 195 23.07 -9.80 -9.71
C LYS A 195 21.84 -8.90 -9.66
N MET A 196 21.82 -7.96 -8.71
CA MET A 196 20.73 -6.99 -8.58
C MET A 196 21.07 -5.71 -9.32
N GLU A 197 20.16 -5.28 -10.19
CA GLU A 197 20.15 -3.96 -10.80
C GLU A 197 19.01 -3.12 -10.26
N THR A 198 19.16 -1.80 -10.37
CA THR A 198 18.13 -0.86 -9.95
C THR A 198 17.80 0.12 -11.06
N GLY A 199 16.56 0.58 -11.07
CA GLY A 199 16.06 1.58 -11.98
C GLY A 199 15.05 2.51 -11.29
N LEU A 200 14.55 3.46 -12.04
CA LEU A 200 13.54 4.44 -11.62
C LEU A 200 12.35 4.35 -12.57
N ILE A 201 11.17 4.04 -12.06
CA ILE A 201 9.93 4.10 -12.83
C ILE A 201 9.51 5.57 -12.87
N ASP A 202 9.50 6.18 -14.06
CA ASP A 202 8.77 7.43 -14.29
C ASP A 202 7.27 7.14 -14.19
N ILE A 203 6.62 7.72 -13.18
CA ILE A 203 5.22 7.42 -12.83
C ILE A 203 4.24 7.92 -13.88
N GLU A 204 4.56 9.02 -14.56
CA GLU A 204 3.69 9.61 -15.57
C GLU A 204 3.76 8.84 -16.90
N ASP A 205 4.98 8.43 -17.28
CA ASP A 205 5.23 7.73 -18.54
C ASP A 205 5.07 6.20 -18.42
N GLY A 206 5.25 5.63 -17.23
CA GLY A 206 5.27 4.19 -17.00
C GLY A 206 6.48 3.50 -17.60
N LYS A 207 7.64 4.17 -17.57
CA LYS A 207 8.89 3.67 -18.15
C LYS A 207 10.00 3.66 -17.12
N ILE A 208 10.87 2.66 -17.21
CA ILE A 208 12.06 2.60 -16.37
C ILE A 208 13.16 3.42 -17.03
N VAL A 209 13.77 4.31 -16.25
CA VAL A 209 14.96 5.08 -16.60
C VAL A 209 16.08 4.79 -15.60
N ALA A 210 17.32 4.97 -16.04
CA ALA A 210 18.50 4.75 -15.19
C ALA A 210 18.70 5.89 -14.18
N THR A 211 18.42 7.14 -14.61
CA THR A 211 18.66 8.35 -13.84
C THR A 211 17.53 9.37 -13.99
N THR A 212 17.39 10.26 -13.02
CA THR A 212 16.56 11.47 -13.10
C THR A 212 17.23 12.54 -13.99
N PRO A 213 16.57 13.67 -14.30
CA PRO A 213 17.15 14.77 -15.08
C PRO A 213 18.42 15.38 -14.48
N SER A 214 18.57 15.39 -13.15
CA SER A 214 19.83 15.80 -12.48
C SER A 214 20.90 14.72 -12.43
N GLY A 215 20.63 13.52 -12.98
CA GLY A 215 21.55 12.41 -12.98
C GLY A 215 21.49 11.53 -11.73
N LYS A 216 20.54 11.74 -10.81
CA LYS A 216 20.39 10.86 -9.64
C LYS A 216 19.96 9.46 -10.07
N THR A 217 20.65 8.45 -9.57
CA THR A 217 20.31 7.05 -9.76
C THR A 217 19.34 6.56 -8.69
N SER A 218 18.75 5.38 -8.93
CA SER A 218 17.98 4.66 -7.91
C SER A 218 18.79 4.45 -6.61
N LYS A 219 20.10 4.18 -6.70
CA LYS A 219 21.00 4.01 -5.54
C LYS A 219 21.16 5.29 -4.73
N ASP A 220 21.25 6.43 -5.41
CA ASP A 220 21.32 7.72 -4.74
C ASP A 220 20.03 7.97 -3.96
N LEU A 221 18.86 7.65 -4.54
CA LEU A 221 17.59 7.77 -3.81
C LEU A 221 17.46 6.80 -2.62
N TYR A 222 18.12 5.63 -2.65
CA TYR A 222 18.19 4.72 -1.50
C TYR A 222 19.11 5.24 -0.39
N ASN A 223 20.30 5.69 -0.77
CA ASN A 223 21.37 6.05 0.16
C ASN A 223 21.19 7.46 0.71
N ASP A 224 20.87 8.44 -0.15
CA ASP A 224 20.58 9.82 0.27
C ASP A 224 19.50 9.78 1.35
N LYS A 225 18.44 8.97 1.20
CA LYS A 225 17.34 8.96 2.18
C LYS A 225 17.63 8.22 3.48
N LYS A 226 18.59 7.30 3.54
CA LYS A 226 18.94 6.66 4.83
C LYS A 226 19.68 7.61 5.77
N GLU A 227 20.42 8.57 5.21
CA GLU A 227 21.15 9.61 5.95
C GLU A 227 20.42 10.97 5.95
N SER A 228 19.46 11.20 5.03
CA SER A 228 18.72 12.47 4.89
C SER A 228 17.22 12.37 5.21
N TYR A 229 16.68 11.21 5.60
CA TYR A 229 15.28 11.15 6.06
C TYR A 229 15.10 12.02 7.29
N LYS A 230 14.34 13.10 7.12
CA LYS A 230 13.94 13.99 8.21
C LYS A 230 12.57 13.50 8.70
N PRO A 231 12.47 13.04 9.96
CA PRO A 231 11.18 12.68 10.55
C PRO A 231 10.12 13.76 10.33
N LYS A 232 8.99 13.37 9.76
CA LYS A 232 7.82 14.22 9.56
C LYS A 232 6.97 14.30 10.83
N LEU A 233 5.90 15.10 10.80
CA LEU A 233 4.99 15.26 11.94
C LEU A 233 4.50 13.90 12.48
N ASP A 234 4.05 13.01 11.61
CA ASP A 234 3.56 11.68 11.97
C ASP A 234 4.65 10.80 12.58
N ASP A 235 5.87 10.77 12.01
CA ASP A 235 6.99 10.03 12.60
C ASP A 235 7.31 10.49 14.02
N ILE A 236 7.31 11.81 14.24
CA ILE A 236 7.59 12.40 15.55
C ILE A 236 6.47 12.01 16.53
N LEU A 237 5.20 12.10 16.12
CA LEU A 237 4.07 11.70 16.96
C LEU A 237 4.13 10.20 17.31
N ILE A 238 4.40 9.32 16.33
CA ILE A 238 4.48 7.87 16.52
C ILE A 238 5.66 7.48 17.42
N SER A 239 6.85 8.04 17.18
CA SER A 239 8.05 7.75 17.98
C SER A 239 7.89 8.15 19.46
N ASN A 240 7.03 9.14 19.72
CA ASN A 240 6.62 9.55 21.06
C ASN A 240 5.36 8.82 21.57
N ASN A 241 4.96 7.72 20.92
CA ASN A 241 3.79 6.88 21.24
C ASN A 241 2.46 7.64 21.31
N LYS A 242 2.35 8.77 20.60
CA LYS A 242 1.06 9.45 20.45
C LYS A 242 0.20 8.60 19.53
N PHE A 243 -1.03 8.33 19.96
CA PHE A 243 -2.06 7.58 19.22
C PHE A 243 -2.04 6.04 19.28
N SER A 244 -1.15 5.42 20.06
CA SER A 244 -1.13 3.95 20.20
C SER A 244 -2.47 3.36 20.69
N SER A 245 -3.19 4.10 21.55
CA SER A 245 -4.52 3.73 22.07
C SER A 245 -5.70 4.17 21.22
N GLU A 246 -5.47 4.96 20.17
CA GLU A 246 -6.54 5.57 19.40
C GLU A 246 -7.14 4.59 18.39
N LYS A 247 -8.41 4.81 18.03
CA LYS A 247 -9.11 4.01 17.01
C LYS A 247 -8.76 4.38 15.58
N PHE A 248 -7.80 5.29 15.39
CA PHE A 248 -7.27 5.66 14.08
C PHE A 248 -5.76 5.40 14.00
N ALA A 249 -5.25 5.36 12.79
CA ALA A 249 -3.83 5.40 12.48
C ALA A 249 -3.53 6.71 11.74
N PHE A 250 -2.38 7.30 12.06
CA PHE A 250 -1.81 8.45 11.35
C PHE A 250 -0.33 8.13 11.14
N VAL A 251 0.03 7.69 9.94
CA VAL A 251 1.35 7.11 9.64
C VAL A 251 1.65 7.18 8.15
N LEU A 252 2.91 7.47 7.79
CA LEU A 252 3.38 7.67 6.43
C LEU A 252 2.55 8.72 5.67
N SER A 253 2.14 9.81 6.31
CA SER A 253 1.24 10.81 5.70
C SER A 253 -0.07 10.18 5.18
N LEU A 254 -0.62 9.20 5.92
CA LEU A 254 -1.93 8.60 5.73
C LEU A 254 -2.72 8.68 7.03
N PHE A 255 -4.03 8.91 6.94
CA PHE A 255 -4.94 8.81 8.08
C PHE A 255 -6.05 7.80 7.79
N GLY A 256 -6.45 6.98 8.76
CA GLY A 256 -7.59 6.08 8.61
C GLY A 256 -8.07 5.49 9.93
N PHE A 257 -9.35 5.13 10.00
CA PHE A 257 -9.89 4.43 11.17
C PHE A 257 -9.54 2.94 11.13
N LYS A 258 -9.14 2.38 12.28
CA LYS A 258 -8.75 0.97 12.45
C LYS A 258 -9.95 0.01 12.41
N GLU A 259 -11.15 0.55 12.55
CA GLU A 259 -12.43 -0.16 12.52
C GLU A 259 -13.52 0.81 12.03
N PRO A 260 -14.69 0.33 11.61
CA PRO A 260 -15.83 1.20 11.32
C PRO A 260 -16.21 2.05 12.54
N VAL A 261 -16.60 3.31 12.32
CA VAL A 261 -16.93 4.26 13.39
C VAL A 261 -18.23 5.01 13.10
N GLU A 262 -18.93 5.44 14.15
CA GLU A 262 -20.15 6.22 14.04
C GLU A 262 -19.90 7.73 14.12
N LYS A 263 -20.82 8.53 13.54
CA LYS A 263 -20.77 10.00 13.59
C LYS A 263 -20.69 10.56 15.02
N SER A 264 -21.33 9.87 15.97
CA SER A 264 -21.34 10.24 17.40
C SER A 264 -19.95 10.19 18.05
N GLN A 265 -19.04 9.37 17.53
CA GLN A 265 -17.69 9.23 18.06
C GLN A 265 -16.75 10.36 17.61
N TYR A 266 -17.01 10.95 16.44
CA TYR A 266 -16.16 11.99 15.83
C TYR A 266 -17.00 13.13 15.25
N PRO A 267 -17.80 13.82 16.09
CA PRO A 267 -18.76 14.81 15.61
C PRO A 267 -18.11 16.00 14.91
N SER A 268 -16.91 16.42 15.34
CA SER A 268 -16.17 17.55 14.76
C SER A 268 -15.73 17.25 13.32
N LEU A 269 -15.14 16.08 13.08
CA LEU A 269 -14.77 15.63 11.73
C LEU A 269 -16.01 15.45 10.85
N ALA A 270 -17.06 14.78 11.37
CA ALA A 270 -18.29 14.53 10.63
C ALA A 270 -19.06 15.82 10.28
N SER A 271 -18.97 16.86 11.11
CA SER A 271 -19.58 18.16 10.85
C SER A 271 -18.81 18.97 9.82
N LYS A 272 -17.47 19.03 9.95
CA LYS A 272 -16.62 19.85 9.06
C LYS A 272 -16.47 19.23 7.66
N TYR A 273 -16.33 17.90 7.58
CA TYR A 273 -16.15 17.18 6.32
C TYR A 273 -17.08 15.96 6.22
N PRO A 274 -18.41 16.19 6.08
CA PRO A 274 -19.40 15.11 6.16
C PRO A 274 -19.20 14.00 5.14
N LYS A 275 -18.88 14.35 3.89
CA LYS A 275 -18.66 13.37 2.82
C LYS A 275 -17.38 12.54 3.00
N ALA A 276 -16.29 13.20 3.39
CA ALA A 276 -15.05 12.49 3.68
C ALA A 276 -15.21 11.59 4.91
N PHE A 277 -15.95 12.05 5.93
CA PHE A 277 -16.28 11.20 7.07
C PHE A 277 -17.12 9.97 6.66
N ASP A 278 -18.13 10.15 5.81
CA ASP A 278 -18.96 9.03 5.31
C ASP A 278 -18.09 7.96 4.59
N ILE A 279 -16.98 8.36 3.96
CA ILE A 279 -15.96 7.45 3.41
C ILE A 279 -15.13 6.82 4.54
N LEU A 280 -14.43 7.63 5.33
CA LEU A 280 -13.46 7.17 6.34
C LEU A 280 -14.10 6.29 7.42
N SER A 281 -15.35 6.57 7.78
CA SER A 281 -16.13 5.84 8.79
C SER A 281 -16.30 4.34 8.50
N LYS A 282 -15.99 3.89 7.28
CA LYS A 282 -16.00 2.47 6.88
C LYS A 282 -14.80 1.68 7.40
N GLY A 283 -13.77 2.35 7.92
CA GLY A 283 -12.63 1.71 8.60
C GLY A 283 -11.52 1.27 7.64
N LEU A 284 -11.02 0.04 7.82
CA LEU A 284 -9.73 -0.45 7.28
C LEU A 284 -9.53 -0.36 5.76
N LEU A 285 -10.59 -0.22 4.97
CA LEU A 285 -10.49 -0.06 3.51
C LEU A 285 -10.71 1.39 3.07
N SER A 286 -10.67 2.34 4.00
CA SER A 286 -10.89 3.76 3.75
C SER A 286 -9.80 4.59 4.39
N GLU A 287 -9.07 5.33 3.55
CA GLU A 287 -7.86 6.04 3.93
C GLU A 287 -7.91 7.46 3.38
N LEU A 288 -7.38 8.41 4.14
CA LEU A 288 -7.12 9.78 3.75
C LEU A 288 -5.66 9.89 3.33
N TYR A 289 -5.45 10.32 2.09
CA TYR A 289 -4.13 10.57 1.52
C TYR A 289 -3.87 12.07 1.54
N PHE A 290 -2.78 12.48 2.20
CA PHE A 290 -2.28 13.85 2.11
C PHE A 290 -1.56 14.04 0.78
N LEU A 291 -1.84 15.16 0.12
CA LEU A 291 -1.36 15.54 -1.21
C LEU A 291 -0.58 16.86 -1.13
N GLY A 292 0.18 17.16 -2.18
CA GLY A 292 1.07 18.31 -2.22
C GLY A 292 2.29 18.15 -1.30
N LYS A 293 3.04 19.25 -1.15
CA LYS A 293 4.06 19.36 -0.11
C LYS A 293 3.38 19.35 1.27
N GLU A 294 4.12 18.93 2.28
CA GLU A 294 3.61 18.83 3.66
C GLU A 294 3.02 20.15 4.15
N ASP A 295 1.79 20.07 4.65
CA ASP A 295 1.10 21.17 5.31
C ASP A 295 0.82 20.76 6.75
N VAL A 296 1.81 20.99 7.61
CA VAL A 296 1.79 20.67 9.04
C VAL A 296 0.57 21.28 9.72
N HIS A 297 0.18 22.51 9.36
CA HIS A 297 -0.98 23.17 9.96
C HIS A 297 -2.28 22.46 9.61
N PHE A 298 -2.41 22.01 8.37
CA PHE A 298 -3.56 21.22 7.94
C PHE A 298 -3.62 19.86 8.64
N GLU A 299 -2.51 19.14 8.72
CA GLU A 299 -2.42 17.85 9.42
C GLU A 299 -2.81 17.98 10.90
N ILE A 300 -2.26 18.98 11.61
CA ILE A 300 -2.62 19.27 13.01
C ILE A 300 -4.10 19.61 13.13
N SER A 301 -4.62 20.44 12.21
CA SER A 301 -6.04 20.81 12.20
C SER A 301 -6.95 19.60 12.01
N LEU A 302 -6.55 18.61 11.19
CA LEU A 302 -7.27 17.36 11.05
C LEU A 302 -7.22 16.53 12.35
N LEU A 303 -6.04 16.37 12.94
CA LEU A 303 -5.87 15.60 14.19
C LEU A 303 -6.74 16.15 15.33
N LYS A 304 -6.86 17.47 15.45
CA LYS A 304 -7.76 18.12 16.42
C LYS A 304 -9.23 17.77 16.23
N LEU A 305 -9.67 17.40 15.03
CA LEU A 305 -11.07 17.02 14.77
C LEU A 305 -11.40 15.59 15.21
N VAL A 306 -10.39 14.75 15.42
CA VAL A 306 -10.53 13.33 15.75
C VAL A 306 -10.05 12.99 17.16
N LEU A 307 -9.62 13.99 17.92
CA LEU A 307 -9.19 13.87 19.30
C LEU A 307 -10.16 14.62 20.23
N PRO A 308 -10.23 14.26 21.52
CA PRO A 308 -11.01 15.02 22.49
C PRO A 308 -10.58 16.49 22.55
N ASP A 309 -11.55 17.39 22.74
CA ASP A 309 -11.30 18.82 22.86
C ASP A 309 -10.27 19.11 23.97
N GLY A 310 -9.28 19.96 23.66
CA GLY A 310 -8.20 20.32 24.58
C GLY A 310 -7.06 19.30 24.68
N THR A 311 -7.07 18.23 23.88
CA THR A 311 -5.94 17.28 23.82
C THR A 311 -4.69 17.99 23.31
N ASN A 312 -3.65 18.07 24.15
CA ASN A 312 -2.33 18.56 23.74
C ASN A 312 -1.48 17.39 23.23
N ILE A 313 -1.46 17.20 21.91
CA ILE A 313 -0.66 16.15 21.27
C ILE A 313 0.85 16.41 21.36
N PHE A 314 1.27 17.65 21.57
CA PHE A 314 2.67 18.08 21.59
C PHE A 314 3.33 18.06 22.96
N LYS A 315 2.57 17.74 24.02
CA LYS A 315 3.13 17.64 25.36
C LYS A 315 4.16 16.50 25.42
N ASP A 316 5.34 16.78 25.94
CA ASP A 316 6.42 15.81 26.14
C ASP A 316 6.81 15.11 24.81
N ILE A 317 6.94 15.90 23.74
CA ILE A 317 7.45 15.43 22.44
C ILE A 317 8.86 15.91 22.23
N THR A 318 9.73 15.02 21.77
CA THR A 318 11.06 15.37 21.29
C THR A 318 11.06 15.56 19.78
N ILE A 319 11.42 16.75 19.30
CA ILE A 319 11.74 17.03 17.91
C ILE A 319 13.21 16.68 17.67
N PRO A 320 13.53 15.72 16.79
CA PRO A 320 14.91 15.38 16.47
C PRO A 320 15.64 16.53 15.77
N ALA A 321 16.96 16.62 15.98
CA ALA A 321 17.83 17.61 15.34
C ALA A 321 17.71 17.67 13.80
N ALA A 322 17.48 16.52 13.15
CA ALA A 322 17.31 16.44 11.71
C ALA A 322 16.04 17.17 11.20
N SER A 323 15.04 17.34 12.06
CA SER A 323 13.74 17.93 11.76
C SER A 323 13.54 19.29 12.43
N SER A 324 14.59 19.88 13.02
CA SER A 324 14.52 21.20 13.63
C SER A 324 15.15 22.29 12.76
N LYS A 325 14.72 23.54 12.98
CA LYS A 325 15.20 24.71 12.22
C LYS A 325 16.65 25.07 12.54
N ASP A 326 17.08 24.81 13.78
CA ASP A 326 18.41 25.16 14.29
C ASP A 326 19.38 23.96 14.37
N GLY A 327 18.94 22.77 13.94
CA GLY A 327 19.74 21.55 13.97
C GLY A 327 19.98 20.99 15.38
N GLN A 328 19.20 21.40 16.37
CA GLN A 328 19.24 20.88 17.74
C GLN A 328 17.99 20.08 18.08
N GLU A 329 18.11 19.17 19.04
CA GLU A 329 16.97 18.45 19.59
C GLU A 329 16.18 19.35 20.55
N HIS A 330 14.85 19.35 20.44
CA HIS A 330 13.98 20.15 21.30
C HIS A 330 12.90 19.29 21.95
N LEU A 331 12.84 19.32 23.28
CA LEU A 331 11.68 18.82 24.03
C LEU A 331 10.63 19.94 24.08
N VAL A 332 9.48 19.71 23.46
CA VAL A 332 8.40 20.68 23.40
C VAL A 332 7.23 20.28 24.31
N GLN A 333 6.48 21.29 24.74
CA GLN A 333 5.35 21.17 25.65
C GLN A 333 4.04 21.68 25.04
N SER A 334 4.09 22.38 23.92
CA SER A 334 2.92 22.93 23.24
C SER A 334 3.05 22.95 21.72
N GLU A 335 1.94 23.22 21.05
CA GLU A 335 1.89 23.39 19.60
C GLU A 335 2.71 24.60 19.14
N GLU A 336 2.68 25.69 19.90
CA GLU A 336 3.45 26.90 19.60
C GLU A 336 4.95 26.62 19.66
N GLU A 337 5.42 25.90 20.69
CA GLU A 337 6.81 25.47 20.78
C GLU A 337 7.17 24.50 19.65
N PHE A 338 6.29 23.55 19.32
CA PHE A 338 6.52 22.64 18.21
C PHE A 338 6.72 23.40 16.90
N LEU A 339 5.79 24.29 16.55
CA LEU A 339 5.84 25.07 15.31
C LEU A 339 7.01 26.07 15.28
N GLN A 340 7.48 26.53 16.45
CA GLN A 340 8.65 27.38 16.56
C GLN A 340 9.94 26.63 16.13
N TYR A 341 10.11 25.38 16.57
CA TYR A 341 11.35 24.62 16.35
C TYR A 341 11.29 23.68 15.15
N TYR A 342 10.11 23.19 14.77
CA TYR A 342 9.95 22.18 13.73
C TYR A 342 10.19 22.75 12.33
N LYS A 343 11.05 22.08 11.55
CA LYS A 343 11.34 22.42 10.16
C LYS A 343 10.51 21.56 9.22
N SER A 344 9.45 22.15 8.67
CA SER A 344 8.60 21.52 7.64
C SER A 344 9.36 21.32 6.33
N SER A 345 9.00 20.28 5.56
CA SER A 345 9.55 20.06 4.21
C SER A 345 9.23 21.18 3.21
N THR A 346 8.26 22.04 3.50
CA THR A 346 7.96 23.26 2.72
C THR A 346 8.97 24.40 2.90
N GLU A 347 9.80 24.39 3.95
CA GLU A 347 10.82 25.42 4.23
C GLU A 347 12.19 25.09 3.58
N GLU A 348 12.26 24.14 2.64
CA GLU A 348 13.49 23.73 1.94
C GLU A 348 13.80 24.51 0.64
N GLU A 349 13.06 25.59 0.32
CA GLU A 349 13.30 26.43 -0.86
C GLU A 349 14.26 27.60 -0.63
#